data_AF-A0A5J6LM73-F1
#
_entry.id   AF-A0A5J6LM73-F1
#
_cell.length_a   1.000
_cell.length_b   1.000
_cell.length_c   1.000
_cell.angle_alpha   90.00
_cell.angle_beta   90.00
_cell.angle_gamma   90.00
#
_symmetry.space_group_name_H-M   'P 1'
#
loop_
_entity.id
_entity.type
_entity.pdbx_description
1 polymer ?
#
loop_
_entity_poly.entity_id
_entity_poly.type
_entity_poly.pdbx_seq_one_letter_code
_entity_poly.pdbx_strand_id
1 'polypeptide(L)'
;MRKINWDKIKTRLDALLVIDEYLTDPSEDWLRLVIKTEEDYGVRYLIDNGSGDSLDLILTDKMILIKGFDHESSLSQFGADEWNQDIIDSFYKGLDEKYVSLYSEEQKDETTFFIWYDGHAHQQTYQDQDGGEWLLSYLFDSFERFHEFVTDYYEITVDEALLSKLYNHGYLSEVELEQLIHNS
;
A
#
# COMPACT_ATOMS: atom_id res chain seq x y z
N MET A 1 9.14 0.16 12.56
CA MET A 1 8.79 1.21 11.60
C MET A 1 9.89 1.51 10.58
N ARG A 2 9.73 0.97 9.36
CA ARG A 2 10.47 1.40 8.15
C ARG A 2 10.33 2.91 7.93
N LYS A 3 11.33 3.53 7.28
CA LYS A 3 11.30 4.98 7.02
C LYS A 3 10.34 5.31 5.88
N ILE A 4 9.11 5.70 6.21
CA ILE A 4 8.12 6.18 5.25
C ILE A 4 8.42 7.63 4.88
N ASN A 5 8.40 7.94 3.57
CA ASN A 5 8.49 9.31 3.08
C ASN A 5 7.08 9.89 2.88
N TRP A 6 6.52 10.41 3.97
CA TRP A 6 5.13 10.90 4.03
C TRP A 6 4.81 11.94 2.94
N ASP A 7 5.74 12.87 2.65
CA ASP A 7 5.56 13.92 1.64
C ASP A 7 5.51 13.39 0.20
N LYS A 8 6.03 12.19 -0.04
CA LYS A 8 6.10 11.57 -1.37
C LYS A 8 5.19 10.36 -1.53
N ILE A 9 4.44 9.98 -0.49
CA ILE A 9 3.65 8.75 -0.49
C ILE A 9 2.68 8.72 -1.66
N LYS A 10 1.92 9.80 -1.87
CA LYS A 10 0.95 9.89 -2.98
C LYS A 10 1.63 9.78 -4.32
N THR A 11 2.71 10.54 -4.53
CA THR A 11 3.47 10.53 -5.78
C THR A 11 3.99 9.13 -6.14
N ARG A 12 4.48 8.39 -5.14
CA ARG A 12 5.04 7.05 -5.34
C ARG A 12 3.97 5.99 -5.52
N LEU A 13 2.83 6.13 -4.86
CA LEU A 13 1.65 5.29 -5.11
C LEU A 13 1.04 5.56 -6.48
N ASP A 14 0.97 6.81 -6.92
CA ASP A 14 0.55 7.14 -8.28
C ASP A 14 1.53 6.56 -9.32
N ALA A 15 2.84 6.55 -9.03
CA ALA A 15 3.83 5.90 -9.89
C ALA A 15 3.61 4.37 -10.00
N LEU A 16 3.32 3.71 -8.88
CA LEU A 16 2.97 2.28 -8.86
C LEU A 16 1.67 2.01 -9.61
N LEU A 17 0.66 2.86 -9.42
CA LEU A 17 -0.62 2.75 -10.12
C LEU A 17 -0.42 2.87 -11.63
N VAL A 18 0.32 3.87 -12.10
CA VAL A 18 0.54 4.08 -13.54
C VAL A 18 1.25 2.90 -14.19
N ILE A 19 2.26 2.32 -13.53
CA ILE A 19 2.98 1.17 -14.09
C ILE A 19 2.12 -0.10 -14.08
N ASP A 20 1.39 -0.34 -12.99
CA ASP A 20 0.45 -1.46 -12.90
C ASP A 20 -0.65 -1.32 -13.95
N GLU A 21 -1.23 -0.11 -14.06
CA GLU A 21 -2.29 0.22 -15.02
C GLU A 21 -1.90 -0.06 -16.47
N TYR A 22 -0.65 0.27 -16.81
CA TYR A 22 -0.10 0.10 -18.14
C TYR A 22 0.24 -1.36 -18.46
N LEU A 23 0.62 -2.17 -17.46
CA LEU A 23 1.11 -3.53 -17.66
C LEU A 23 0.05 -4.62 -17.53
N THR A 24 -0.99 -4.42 -16.73
CA THR A 24 -2.11 -5.38 -16.69
C THR A 24 -3.10 -5.09 -17.81
N ASP A 25 -3.55 -6.15 -18.50
CA ASP A 25 -4.59 -6.06 -19.51
C ASP A 25 -5.87 -5.48 -18.89
N PRO A 26 -6.55 -4.50 -19.51
CA PRO A 26 -7.81 -3.95 -18.99
C PRO A 26 -8.92 -4.99 -18.80
N SER A 27 -8.85 -6.13 -19.49
CA SER A 27 -9.76 -7.26 -19.33
C SER A 27 -9.40 -8.19 -18.19
N GLU A 28 -8.25 -7.99 -17.54
CA GLU A 28 -7.73 -8.73 -16.38
C GLU A 28 -7.59 -7.82 -15.15
N ASP A 29 -8.54 -6.90 -14.96
CA ASP A 29 -8.53 -5.92 -13.87
C ASP A 29 -8.46 -6.54 -12.47
N TRP A 30 -8.95 -7.77 -12.30
CA TRP A 30 -8.84 -8.56 -11.07
C TRP A 30 -7.40 -9.01 -10.76
N LEU A 31 -6.44 -8.84 -11.67
CA LEU A 31 -5.00 -9.09 -11.45
C LEU A 31 -4.22 -7.82 -11.09
N ARG A 32 -4.87 -6.65 -10.99
CA ARG A 32 -4.21 -5.41 -10.60
C ARG A 32 -3.59 -5.55 -9.21
N LEU A 33 -2.31 -5.21 -9.10
CA LEU A 33 -1.63 -5.12 -7.82
C LEU A 33 -2.16 -3.96 -6.99
N VAL A 34 -2.49 -2.83 -7.64
CA VAL A 34 -2.92 -1.62 -6.95
C VAL A 34 -4.19 -1.03 -7.57
N ILE A 35 -5.14 -0.72 -6.71
CA ILE A 35 -6.40 -0.07 -7.07
C ILE A 35 -6.46 1.27 -6.34
N LYS A 36 -6.81 2.32 -7.08
CA LYS A 36 -7.06 3.65 -6.54
C LYS A 36 -8.55 4.00 -6.59
N THR A 37 -9.07 4.53 -5.49
CA THR A 37 -10.45 5.00 -5.41
C THR A 37 -10.49 6.43 -4.87
N GLU A 38 -11.30 7.26 -5.50
CA GLU A 38 -11.60 8.62 -5.03
C GLU A 38 -12.83 8.54 -4.11
N GLU A 39 -12.67 9.01 -2.89
CA GLU A 39 -13.64 8.91 -1.81
C GLU A 39 -14.01 10.33 -1.33
N ASP A 40 -15.14 10.48 -0.63
CA ASP A 40 -15.54 11.80 -0.11
C ASP A 40 -14.59 12.33 0.98
N TYR A 41 -13.86 11.44 1.66
CA TYR A 41 -12.85 11.73 2.68
C TYR A 41 -11.42 11.84 2.13
N GLY A 42 -11.18 11.56 0.84
CA GLY A 42 -9.85 11.64 0.24
C GLY A 42 -9.60 10.60 -0.85
N VAL A 43 -8.37 10.10 -0.91
CA VAL A 43 -7.96 9.08 -1.89
C VAL A 43 -7.57 7.81 -1.16
N ARG A 44 -8.05 6.66 -1.64
CA ARG A 44 -7.68 5.34 -1.13
C ARG A 44 -6.85 4.58 -2.15
N TYR A 45 -5.80 3.91 -1.69
CA TYR A 45 -5.01 2.96 -2.47
C TYR A 45 -5.08 1.61 -1.76
N LEU A 46 -5.54 0.58 -2.47
CA LEU A 46 -5.47 -0.81 -2.02
C LEU A 46 -4.40 -1.51 -2.83
N ILE A 47 -3.40 -2.06 -2.16
CA ILE A 47 -2.40 -2.96 -2.74
C ILE A 47 -2.74 -4.37 -2.28
N ASP A 48 -2.93 -5.29 -3.22
CA ASP A 48 -3.24 -6.70 -2.97
C ASP A 48 -2.30 -7.56 -3.80
N ASN A 49 -1.48 -8.39 -3.15
CA ASN A 49 -0.50 -9.21 -3.85
C ASN A 49 -1.09 -10.51 -4.43
N GLY A 50 -2.40 -10.73 -4.30
CA GLY A 50 -3.11 -11.93 -4.76
C GLY A 50 -2.77 -13.21 -3.99
N SER A 51 -1.95 -13.10 -2.94
CA SER A 51 -1.48 -14.21 -2.11
C SER A 51 -2.04 -14.15 -0.69
N GLY A 52 -3.01 -13.26 -0.43
CA GLY A 52 -3.65 -13.07 0.86
C GLY A 52 -3.14 -11.87 1.65
N ASP A 53 -2.13 -11.15 1.16
CA ASP A 53 -1.60 -9.97 1.84
C ASP A 53 -2.05 -8.67 1.18
N SER A 54 -2.43 -7.70 2.01
CA SER A 54 -2.89 -6.40 1.52
C SER A 54 -2.35 -5.22 2.33
N LEU A 55 -2.16 -4.11 1.63
CA LEU A 55 -1.82 -2.81 2.22
C LEU A 55 -2.83 -1.77 1.73
N ASP A 56 -3.56 -1.18 2.67
CA ASP A 56 -4.63 -0.24 2.42
C ASP A 56 -4.28 1.13 2.99
N LEU A 57 -4.20 2.13 2.11
CA LEU A 57 -3.79 3.48 2.43
C LEU A 57 -4.90 4.48 2.13
N ILE A 58 -5.30 5.25 3.15
CA ILE A 58 -6.23 6.37 2.98
C ILE A 58 -5.48 7.68 3.21
N LEU A 59 -5.46 8.52 2.18
CA LEU A 59 -4.90 9.87 2.21
C LEU A 59 -6.04 10.88 2.36
N THR A 60 -6.24 11.40 3.56
CA THR A 60 -7.21 12.47 3.85
C THR A 60 -6.55 13.85 3.83
N ASP A 61 -7.33 14.91 4.04
CA ASP A 61 -6.82 16.28 4.19
C ASP A 61 -5.95 16.48 5.45
N LYS A 62 -6.13 15.65 6.48
CA LYS A 62 -5.52 15.81 7.81
C LYS A 62 -4.59 14.69 8.21
N MET A 63 -4.75 13.51 7.61
CA MET A 63 -4.10 12.30 8.10
C MET A 63 -3.89 11.29 6.98
N ILE A 64 -2.84 10.50 7.14
CA ILE A 64 -2.58 9.30 6.34
C ILE A 64 -2.88 8.10 7.23
N LEU A 65 -3.72 7.18 6.77
CA LEU A 65 -4.00 5.91 7.42
C LEU A 65 -3.36 4.79 6.60
N ILE A 66 -2.74 3.83 7.28
CA ILE A 66 -2.14 2.65 6.67
C ILE A 66 -2.57 1.44 7.49
N LYS A 67 -3.38 0.58 6.88
CA LYS A 67 -3.78 -0.71 7.42
C LYS A 67 -3.04 -1.79 6.63
N GLY A 68 -2.38 -2.70 7.31
CA GLY A 68 -1.82 -3.90 6.68
C GLY A 68 -2.51 -5.17 7.14
N PHE A 69 -2.56 -6.13 6.23
CA PHE A 69 -2.96 -7.50 6.50
C PHE A 69 -1.90 -8.44 5.92
N ASP A 70 -1.21 -9.16 6.79
CA ASP A 70 -0.31 -10.25 6.44
C ASP A 70 -0.98 -11.55 6.89
N HIS A 71 -1.41 -12.37 5.93
CA HIS A 71 -2.22 -13.55 6.23
C HIS A 71 -1.44 -14.62 7.02
N GLU A 72 -0.10 -14.62 6.90
CA GLU A 72 0.79 -15.52 7.64
C GLU A 72 1.21 -14.95 9.00
N SER A 73 0.86 -13.70 9.30
CA SER A 73 1.16 -13.07 10.57
C SER A 73 0.51 -13.85 11.73
N SER A 74 1.27 -14.06 12.80
CA SER A 74 0.73 -14.56 14.07
C SER A 74 -0.30 -13.65 14.72
N LEU A 75 -0.46 -12.40 14.24
CA LEU A 75 -1.50 -11.48 14.67
C LEU A 75 -2.81 -11.62 13.88
N SER A 76 -2.80 -12.37 12.77
CA SER A 76 -4.00 -12.66 11.99
C SER A 76 -4.98 -13.52 12.79
N GLN A 77 -6.20 -13.02 13.01
CA GLN A 77 -7.22 -13.76 13.75
C GLN A 77 -7.82 -14.93 12.97
N PHE A 78 -7.65 -14.95 11.63
CA PHE A 78 -8.07 -16.07 10.79
C PHE A 78 -7.23 -17.33 10.99
N GLY A 79 -5.99 -17.17 11.47
CA GLY A 79 -5.09 -18.28 11.82
C GLY A 79 -5.09 -18.65 13.31
N ALA A 80 -5.86 -17.96 14.15
CA ALA A 80 -5.87 -18.15 15.59
C ALA A 80 -6.73 -19.35 16.03
N ASP A 81 -6.32 -20.03 17.10
CA ASP A 81 -7.09 -21.13 17.71
C ASP A 81 -8.46 -20.64 18.24
N GLU A 82 -8.48 -19.43 18.80
CA GLU A 82 -9.69 -18.76 19.28
C GLU A 82 -9.66 -17.29 18.83
N TRP A 83 -10.79 -16.79 18.33
CA TRP A 83 -10.95 -15.41 17.92
C TRP A 83 -10.75 -14.44 19.10
N ASN A 84 -9.87 -13.45 18.94
CA ASN A 84 -9.62 -12.44 19.95
C ASN A 84 -9.78 -11.02 19.39
N GLN A 85 -10.98 -10.45 19.57
CA GLN A 85 -11.31 -9.10 19.13
C GLN A 85 -10.43 -8.02 19.78
N ASP A 86 -9.96 -8.23 21.02
CA ASP A 86 -9.14 -7.25 21.74
C ASP A 86 -7.82 -6.99 21.01
N ILE A 87 -7.31 -7.96 20.23
CA ILE A 87 -6.09 -7.78 19.42
C ILE A 87 -6.38 -6.77 18.30
N ILE A 88 -7.45 -6.98 17.54
CA ILE A 88 -7.85 -6.08 16.45
C ILE A 88 -8.11 -4.68 16.99
N ASP A 89 -8.94 -4.56 18.02
CA ASP A 89 -9.30 -3.28 18.64
C ASP A 89 -8.07 -2.54 19.19
N SER A 90 -7.04 -3.27 19.63
CA SER A 90 -5.81 -2.68 20.14
C SER A 90 -5.03 -1.89 19.09
N PHE A 91 -5.09 -2.28 17.79
CA PHE A 91 -4.38 -1.59 16.72
C PHE A 91 -4.91 -0.17 16.47
N TYR A 92 -6.21 0.04 16.72
CA TYR A 92 -6.89 1.32 16.52
C TYR A 92 -6.86 2.22 17.76
N LYS A 93 -6.29 1.74 18.87
CA LYS A 93 -6.30 2.47 20.14
C LYS A 93 -5.62 3.84 20.03
N GLY A 94 -6.37 4.89 20.35
CA GLY A 94 -5.89 6.27 20.31
C GLY A 94 -6.25 7.01 19.01
N LEU A 95 -6.76 6.30 18.01
CA LEU A 95 -7.34 6.91 16.83
C LEU A 95 -8.76 7.43 17.13
N ASP A 96 -9.11 8.59 16.57
CA ASP A 96 -10.48 9.11 16.65
C ASP A 96 -11.44 8.19 15.90
N GLU A 97 -12.57 7.85 16.54
CA GLU A 97 -13.56 6.88 16.07
C GLU A 97 -14.03 7.14 14.64
N LYS A 98 -14.12 8.40 14.22
CA LYS A 98 -14.54 8.76 12.86
C LYS A 98 -13.59 8.22 11.77
N TYR A 99 -12.32 8.00 12.09
CA TYR A 99 -11.34 7.41 11.16
C TYR A 99 -11.35 5.89 11.24
N VAL A 100 -11.61 5.33 12.43
CA VAL A 100 -11.83 3.88 12.59
C VAL A 100 -13.07 3.45 11.79
N SER A 101 -14.11 4.27 11.75
CA SER A 101 -15.35 4.01 11.00
C SER A 101 -15.21 4.10 9.48
N LEU A 102 -14.03 4.45 8.94
CA LEU A 102 -13.77 4.35 7.50
C LEU A 102 -13.61 2.90 7.03
N TYR A 103 -13.35 1.98 7.96
CA TYR A 103 -13.24 0.56 7.71
C TYR A 103 -14.51 -0.15 8.15
N SER A 104 -15.00 -1.09 7.31
CA SER A 104 -16.04 -2.03 7.72
C SER A 104 -15.51 -3.00 8.80
N GLU A 105 -16.40 -3.72 9.48
CA GLU A 105 -15.98 -4.74 10.44
C GLU A 105 -15.12 -5.83 9.79
N GLU A 106 -15.51 -6.30 8.59
CA GLU A 106 -14.73 -7.27 7.81
C GLU A 106 -13.33 -6.74 7.45
N GLN A 107 -13.21 -5.46 7.11
CA GLN A 107 -11.89 -4.85 6.88
C GLN A 107 -11.07 -4.76 8.15
N LYS A 108 -11.68 -4.52 9.31
CA LYS A 108 -10.97 -4.50 10.59
C LYS A 108 -10.49 -5.90 10.98
N ASP A 109 -11.29 -6.92 10.71
CA ASP A 109 -10.94 -8.33 10.92
C ASP A 109 -9.64 -8.70 10.17
N GLU A 110 -9.42 -8.10 9.00
CA GLU A 110 -8.19 -8.16 8.22
C GLU A 110 -7.14 -7.13 8.65
N THR A 111 -6.87 -6.98 9.95
CA THR A 111 -5.82 -6.07 10.45
C THR A 111 -4.77 -6.82 11.23
N THR A 112 -3.52 -6.78 10.75
CA THR A 112 -2.36 -7.28 11.48
C THR A 112 -1.45 -6.15 11.95
N PHE A 113 -1.50 -4.99 11.30
CA PHE A 113 -0.97 -3.73 11.84
C PHE A 113 -1.77 -2.52 11.35
N PHE A 114 -1.69 -1.43 12.12
CA PHE A 114 -2.28 -0.15 11.74
C PHE A 114 -1.36 1.01 12.12
N ILE A 115 -1.15 1.94 11.17
CA ILE A 115 -0.34 3.14 11.34
C ILE A 115 -1.18 4.34 10.93
N TRP A 116 -1.09 5.44 11.68
CA TRP A 116 -1.59 6.73 11.21
C TRP A 116 -0.55 7.83 11.35
N TYR A 117 -0.63 8.82 10.47
CA TYR A 117 0.28 9.96 10.44
C TYR A 117 -0.50 11.28 10.36
N ASP A 118 -0.39 12.08 11.42
CA ASP A 118 -1.01 13.40 11.58
C ASP A 118 0.04 14.53 11.63
N GLY A 119 1.24 14.26 11.13
CA GLY A 119 2.47 15.01 11.39
C GLY A 119 3.42 14.27 12.33
N HIS A 120 2.92 13.30 13.08
CA HIS A 120 3.71 12.30 13.79
C HIS A 120 3.20 10.90 13.42
N ALA A 121 4.10 9.93 13.33
CA ALA A 121 3.70 8.56 13.06
C ALA A 121 3.31 7.87 14.37
N HIS A 122 2.17 7.21 14.36
CA HIS A 122 1.64 6.46 15.49
C HIS A 122 1.35 5.03 15.04
N GLN A 123 1.66 4.07 15.92
CA GLN A 123 1.42 2.66 15.70
C GLN A 123 1.30 1.99 17.06
N GLN A 124 0.29 1.14 17.21
CA GLN A 124 0.20 0.23 18.35
C GLN A 124 0.85 -1.09 17.97
N THR A 125 1.63 -1.66 18.89
CA THR A 125 2.16 -3.02 18.75
C THR A 125 1.46 -3.94 19.73
N TYR A 126 1.25 -5.19 19.33
CA TYR A 126 0.75 -6.23 20.21
C TYR A 126 1.89 -7.21 20.51
N GLN A 127 2.25 -7.34 21.78
CA GLN A 127 3.37 -8.21 22.23
C GLN A 127 4.69 -7.98 21.46
N ASP A 128 5.00 -6.70 21.17
CA ASP A 128 6.19 -6.29 20.41
C ASP A 128 6.31 -6.87 18.99
N GLN A 129 5.22 -7.41 18.44
CA GLN A 129 5.15 -7.85 17.04
C GLN A 129 4.86 -6.65 16.12
N ASP A 130 5.45 -6.67 14.93
CA ASP A 130 5.27 -5.63 13.91
C ASP A 130 4.05 -5.86 13.01
N GLY A 131 3.47 -7.07 13.05
CA GLY A 131 2.23 -7.40 12.36
C GLY A 131 2.36 -7.55 10.84
N GLY A 132 3.57 -7.66 10.29
CA GLY A 132 3.76 -7.72 8.84
C GLY A 132 4.19 -6.39 8.21
N GLU A 133 4.92 -5.55 8.96
CA GLU A 133 5.49 -4.28 8.46
C GLU A 133 6.36 -4.45 7.19
N TRP A 134 6.71 -5.68 6.79
CA TRP A 134 7.35 -5.95 5.51
C TRP A 134 6.52 -5.41 4.33
N LEU A 135 5.19 -5.40 4.42
CA LEU A 135 4.26 -4.82 3.43
C LEU A 135 4.54 -3.35 3.15
N LEU A 136 5.15 -2.62 4.09
CA LEU A 136 5.60 -1.25 3.86
C LEU A 136 6.70 -1.14 2.77
N SER A 137 7.21 -2.25 2.21
CA SER A 137 8.11 -2.23 1.05
C SER A 137 7.46 -1.65 -0.20
N TYR A 138 6.13 -1.75 -0.32
CA TYR A 138 5.38 -1.12 -1.41
C TYR A 138 5.41 0.42 -1.31
N LEU A 139 5.79 0.99 -0.16
CA LEU A 139 6.01 2.42 0.02
C LEU A 139 7.46 2.79 -0.32
N PHE A 140 7.84 2.56 -1.57
CA PHE A 140 9.21 2.63 -2.07
C PHE A 140 9.98 3.88 -1.60
N ASP A 141 10.94 3.70 -0.70
CA ASP A 141 11.70 4.79 -0.09
C ASP A 141 12.80 5.35 -1.00
N SER A 142 13.29 4.54 -1.96
CA SER A 142 14.29 4.91 -2.96
C SER A 142 13.89 4.49 -4.38
N PHE A 143 14.55 5.09 -5.39
CA PHE A 143 14.33 4.76 -6.79
C PHE A 143 14.82 3.34 -7.11
N GLU A 144 15.94 2.93 -6.53
CA GLU A 144 16.56 1.62 -6.76
C GLU A 144 15.61 0.48 -6.39
N ARG A 145 14.90 0.60 -5.26
CA ARG A 145 13.90 -0.39 -4.84
C ARG A 145 12.66 -0.40 -5.73
N PHE A 146 12.22 0.77 -6.18
CA PHE A 146 11.11 0.88 -7.12
C PHE A 146 11.48 0.24 -8.47
N HIS A 147 12.69 0.50 -8.95
CA HIS A 147 13.23 -0.09 -10.16
C HIS A 147 13.33 -1.62 -10.06
N GLU A 148 14.00 -2.13 -9.01
CA GLU A 148 14.10 -3.58 -8.74
C GLU A 148 12.73 -4.25 -8.69
N PHE A 149 11.78 -3.64 -7.96
CA PHE A 149 10.42 -4.16 -7.91
C PHE A 149 9.74 -4.20 -9.28
N VAL A 150 9.79 -3.10 -10.05
CA VAL A 150 9.12 -3.04 -11.36
C VAL A 150 9.72 -4.05 -12.33
N THR A 151 11.05 -4.20 -12.37
CA THR A 151 11.69 -5.16 -13.27
C THR A 151 11.39 -6.60 -12.87
N ASP A 152 11.40 -6.90 -11.57
CA ASP A 152 11.27 -8.27 -11.07
C ASP A 152 9.82 -8.73 -11.01
N TYR A 153 8.90 -7.88 -10.56
CA TYR A 153 7.48 -8.23 -10.41
C TYR A 153 6.80 -8.39 -11.77
N TYR A 154 7.06 -7.49 -12.72
CA TYR A 154 6.46 -7.54 -14.05
C TYR A 154 7.32 -8.27 -15.10
N GLU A 155 8.52 -8.74 -14.73
CA GLU A 155 9.46 -9.44 -15.61
C GLU A 155 9.84 -8.64 -16.89
N ILE A 156 10.06 -7.33 -16.75
CA ILE A 156 10.35 -6.40 -17.86
C ILE A 156 11.70 -5.69 -17.73
N THR A 157 12.18 -5.11 -18.83
CA THR A 157 13.26 -4.12 -18.84
C THR A 157 12.72 -2.75 -19.23
N VAL A 158 13.14 -1.71 -18.53
CA VAL A 158 12.61 -0.35 -18.66
C VAL A 158 13.71 0.69 -18.93
N ASP A 159 13.33 1.81 -19.54
CA ASP A 159 14.17 3.00 -19.61
C ASP A 159 14.27 3.64 -18.21
N GLU A 160 15.48 3.62 -17.63
CA GLU A 160 15.72 4.12 -16.28
C GLU A 160 15.38 5.62 -16.11
N ALA A 161 15.57 6.44 -17.15
CA ALA A 161 15.30 7.87 -17.07
C ALA A 161 13.79 8.14 -17.03
N LEU A 162 13.01 7.42 -17.83
CA LEU A 162 11.55 7.47 -17.81
C LEU A 162 10.99 6.87 -16.52
N LEU A 163 11.52 5.75 -16.03
CA LEU A 163 11.09 5.19 -14.75
C LEU A 163 11.42 6.14 -13.58
N SER A 164 12.61 6.77 -13.60
CA SER A 164 12.98 7.75 -12.58
C SER A 164 12.08 8.99 -12.62
N LYS A 165 11.69 9.43 -13.82
CA LYS A 165 10.69 10.49 -13.99
C LYS A 165 9.35 10.07 -13.38
N LEU A 166 8.87 8.87 -13.71
CA LEU A 166 7.63 8.32 -13.16
C LEU A 166 7.68 8.29 -11.62
N TYR A 167 8.73 7.72 -11.05
CA TYR A 167 8.94 7.62 -9.60
C TYR A 167 8.90 8.98 -8.88
N ASN A 168 9.50 10.01 -9.47
CA ASN A 168 9.62 11.33 -8.85
C ASN A 168 8.39 12.23 -9.04
N HIS A 169 7.58 11.97 -10.07
CA HIS A 169 6.45 12.82 -10.45
C HIS A 169 5.08 12.16 -10.35
N GLY A 170 5.02 10.82 -10.31
CA GLY A 170 3.79 10.04 -10.21
C GLY A 170 3.00 9.94 -11.53
N TYR A 171 3.58 10.40 -12.65
CA TYR A 171 2.95 10.30 -13.96
C TYR A 171 3.97 10.32 -15.10
N LEU A 172 3.55 9.77 -16.23
CA LEU A 172 4.18 9.91 -17.54
C LEU A 172 3.10 10.27 -18.57
N SER A 173 3.51 10.88 -19.69
CA SER A 173 2.60 11.00 -20.84
C SER A 173 2.43 9.65 -21.55
N GLU A 174 1.37 9.50 -22.36
CA GLU A 174 1.12 8.29 -23.14
C GLU A 174 2.34 7.88 -24.00
N VAL A 175 2.94 8.85 -24.70
CA VAL A 175 4.17 8.64 -25.50
C VAL A 175 5.36 8.18 -24.65
N GLU A 176 5.47 8.68 -23.42
CA GLU A 176 6.55 8.27 -22.51
C GLU A 176 6.29 6.87 -21.94
N LEU A 177 5.04 6.48 -21.71
CA LEU A 177 4.69 5.12 -21.29
C LEU A 177 4.98 4.11 -22.40
N GLU A 178 4.64 4.43 -23.65
CA GLU A 178 4.99 3.61 -24.82
C GLU A 178 6.51 3.40 -24.95
N GLN A 179 7.30 4.41 -24.58
CA GLN A 179 8.76 4.36 -24.62
C GLN A 179 9.39 3.75 -23.37
N LEU A 180 8.64 3.63 -22.28
CA LEU A 180 9.15 3.15 -20.99
C LEU A 180 9.64 1.70 -21.09
N ILE A 181 8.92 0.85 -21.83
CA ILE A 181 9.24 -0.57 -21.96
C ILE A 181 10.06 -0.78 -23.24
N HIS A 182 11.20 -1.43 -23.09
CA HIS A 182 11.96 -1.88 -24.25
C HIS A 182 11.31 -3.14 -24.83
N ASN A 183 10.55 -2.99 -25.93
CA ASN A 183 10.12 -4.13 -26.72
C ASN A 183 11.37 -4.88 -27.22
N SER A 184 11.61 -6.06 -26.64
CA SER A 184 12.67 -6.97 -27.08
C SER A 184 12.25 -7.72 -28.34
#